data_AF-A0A1G3L7N2-F1
#
_entry.id   AF-A0A1G3L7N2-F1
#
_cell.length_a   1.000
_cell.length_b   1.000
_cell.length_c   1.000
_cell.angle_alpha   90.00
_cell.angle_beta   90.00
_cell.angle_gamma   90.00
#
_symmetry.space_group_name_H-M   'P 1'
#
loop_
_entity.id
_entity.type
_entity.pdbx_description
1 polymer ?
#
loop_
_entity_poly.entity_id
_entity_poly.type
_entity_poly.pdbx_seq_one_letter_code
_entity_poly.pdbx_strand_id
1 'polypeptide(L)'
;MDKGNDLKGEALIKEVNRLIRLARSYWDAHNNAACRGEREKALRLYQTLSKEEKDKIPQVLRVWLRYRSEKYFGEHRTPPGTKGKSPKLP
;
A
#
# COMPACT_ATOMS: atom_id res chain seq x y z
N MET A 1 -1.85 11.92 14.59
CA MET A 1 -1.21 13.02 13.83
C MET A 1 -0.48 12.39 12.65
N ASP A 2 -1.14 12.33 11.50
CA ASP A 2 -0.55 11.85 10.25
C ASP A 2 0.52 12.86 9.77
N LYS A 3 1.78 12.63 10.16
CA LYS A 3 2.94 13.47 9.83
C LYS A 3 3.21 13.64 8.31
N GLY A 4 2.43 12.98 7.45
CA GLY A 4 2.57 13.06 6.00
C GLY A 4 1.84 14.23 5.33
N ASN A 5 0.87 14.86 6.00
CA ASN A 5 -0.05 15.79 5.33
C ASN A 5 0.59 17.16 4.97
N ASP A 6 1.72 17.49 5.57
CA ASP A 6 2.45 18.75 5.33
C ASP A 6 3.77 18.58 4.55
N LEU A 7 4.12 17.36 4.15
CA LEU A 7 5.35 17.12 3.41
C LEU A 7 5.22 17.62 1.97
N LYS A 8 6.25 18.31 1.47
CA LYS A 8 6.30 18.84 0.11
C LYS A 8 7.65 18.56 -0.56
N GLY A 9 7.66 18.57 -1.89
CA GLY A 9 8.88 18.44 -2.69
C GLY A 9 9.69 17.18 -2.34
N GLU A 10 11.00 17.36 -2.12
CA GLU A 10 11.92 16.25 -1.85
C GLU A 10 11.56 15.45 -0.59
N ALA A 11 11.03 16.11 0.45
CA ALA A 11 10.62 15.44 1.68
C ALA A 11 9.45 14.47 1.43
N LEU A 12 8.48 14.88 0.61
CA LEU A 12 7.36 14.04 0.21
C LEU A 12 7.84 12.84 -0.62
N ILE A 13 8.77 13.06 -1.56
CA ILE A 13 9.36 11.98 -2.36
C ILE A 13 10.10 10.97 -1.46
N LYS A 14 10.87 11.43 -0.49
CA LYS A 14 11.58 10.57 0.48
C LYS A 14 10.59 9.75 1.31
N GLU A 15 9.50 10.37 1.76
CA GLU A 15 8.48 9.68 2.54
C GLU A 15 7.74 8.62 1.72
N VAL A 16 7.36 8.94 0.47
CA VAL A 16 6.76 7.95 -0.43
C VAL A 16 7.71 6.76 -0.64
N ASN A 17 9.00 7.01 -0.88
CA ASN A 17 10.00 5.94 -0.99
C ASN A 17 10.09 5.09 0.28
N ARG A 18 10.09 5.72 1.46
CA ARG A 18 10.13 5.04 2.76
C ARG A 18 8.92 4.14 2.95
N LEU A 19 7.71 4.65 2.68
CA LEU A 19 6.47 3.90 2.84
C LEU A 19 6.39 2.71 1.88
N ILE A 20 6.82 2.86 0.62
CA ILE A 20 6.85 1.72 -0.32
C ILE A 20 7.83 0.64 0.16
N ARG A 21 9.02 1.02 0.65
CA ARG A 21 10.00 0.06 1.19
C ARG A 21 9.47 -0.63 2.44
N LEU A 22 8.81 0.11 3.34
CA LEU A 22 8.22 -0.46 4.56
C LEU A 22 7.05 -1.41 4.23
N ALA A 23 6.22 -1.06 3.26
CA ALA A 23 5.18 -1.96 2.77
C ALA A 23 5.79 -3.24 2.18
N ARG A 24 6.90 -3.13 1.44
CA ARG A 24 7.65 -4.29 0.92
C ARG A 24 8.23 -5.16 2.02
N SER A 25 8.82 -4.59 3.08
CA SER A 25 9.32 -5.39 4.19
C SER A 25 8.20 -6.16 4.91
N TYR A 26 7.02 -5.55 5.07
CA TYR A 26 5.86 -6.26 5.60
C TYR A 26 5.33 -7.34 4.67
N TRP A 27 5.38 -7.08 3.36
CA TRP A 27 5.08 -8.08 2.34
C TRP A 27 5.99 -9.30 2.46
N ASP A 28 7.31 -9.09 2.53
CA ASP A 28 8.30 -10.16 2.66
C ASP A 28 8.15 -10.93 3.98
N ALA A 29 7.75 -10.23 5.05
CA ALA A 29 7.41 -10.82 6.35
C ALA A 29 6.02 -11.48 6.41
N HIS A 30 5.28 -11.54 5.29
CA HIS A 30 3.90 -12.07 5.21
C HIS A 30 2.88 -11.36 6.13
N ASN A 31 3.20 -10.16 6.62
CA ASN A 31 2.30 -9.33 7.41
C ASN A 31 1.41 -8.49 6.48
N ASN A 32 0.39 -9.14 5.91
CA ASN A 32 -0.47 -8.55 4.90
C ASN A 32 -1.31 -7.36 5.41
N ALA A 33 -1.68 -7.35 6.71
CA ALA A 33 -2.44 -6.27 7.29
C ALA A 33 -1.61 -4.97 7.35
N ALA A 34 -0.39 -5.05 7.89
CA ALA A 34 0.53 -3.91 7.94
C ALA A 34 0.98 -3.48 6.53
N CYS A 35 1.25 -4.45 5.65
CA CYS A 35 1.56 -4.18 4.25
C CYS A 35 0.44 -3.37 3.57
N ARG A 36 -0.83 -3.72 3.79
CA ARG A 36 -1.97 -2.99 3.22
C ARG A 36 -1.99 -1.54 3.70
N GLY A 37 -1.88 -1.32 5.01
CA GLY A 37 -1.94 0.02 5.60
C GLY A 37 -0.83 0.95 5.11
N GLU A 38 0.43 0.49 5.13
CA GLU A 38 1.55 1.32 4.67
C GLU A 38 1.51 1.55 3.16
N ARG A 39 1.08 0.55 2.39
CA ARG A 39 0.89 0.70 0.95
C ARG A 39 -0.19 1.74 0.62
N GLU A 40 -1.31 1.72 1.35
CA GLU A 40 -2.41 2.66 1.11
C GLU A 40 -1.96 4.10 1.39
N LYS A 41 -1.22 4.33 2.49
CA LYS A 41 -0.57 5.61 2.77
C LYS A 41 0.38 6.02 1.64
N ALA A 42 1.24 5.09 1.18
CA ALA A 42 2.14 5.35 0.07
C ALA A 42 1.40 5.75 -1.20
N LEU A 43 0.29 5.08 -1.52
CA LEU A 43 -0.52 5.37 -2.71
C LEU A 43 -1.17 6.75 -2.63
N ARG A 44 -1.74 7.12 -1.47
CA ARG A 44 -2.33 8.45 -1.26
C ARG A 44 -1.31 9.56 -1.49
N LEU A 45 -0.14 9.46 -0.88
CA LEU A 45 0.94 10.45 -1.06
C LEU A 45 1.54 10.41 -2.48
N TYR A 46 1.65 9.23 -3.10
CA TYR A 46 2.11 9.12 -4.48
C TYR A 46 1.17 9.82 -5.47
N GLN A 47 -0.15 9.78 -5.22
CA GLN A 47 -1.13 10.43 -6.10
C GLN A 47 -1.02 11.96 -6.08
N THR A 48 -0.54 12.56 -4.98
CA THR A 48 -0.36 14.02 -4.88
C THR A 48 0.93 14.52 -5.56
N LEU A 49 1.87 13.64 -5.87
CA LEU A 49 3.12 14.00 -6.55
C LEU A 49 2.89 14.42 -8.01
N SER A 50 3.67 15.41 -8.46
CA SER A 50 3.76 15.76 -9.88
C SER A 50 4.40 14.65 -10.71
N LYS A 51 4.35 14.75 -12.05
CA LYS A 51 4.99 13.77 -12.93
C LYS A 51 6.52 13.75 -12.73
N GLU A 52 7.12 14.93 -12.63
CA GLU A 52 8.55 15.14 -12.43
C GLU A 52 9.01 14.58 -11.07
N GLU A 53 8.19 14.73 -10.03
CA GLU A 53 8.47 14.16 -8.71
C GLU A 53 8.33 12.63 -8.71
N LYS A 54 7.31 12.09 -9.41
CA LYS A 54 7.16 10.65 -9.60
C LYS A 54 8.36 10.06 -10.32
N ASP A 55 8.99 10.77 -11.25
CA ASP A 55 10.18 10.33 -11.99
C ASP A 55 11.44 10.21 -11.13
N LYS A 56 11.47 10.89 -9.98
CA LYS A 56 12.52 10.73 -8.97
C LYS A 56 12.35 9.46 -8.12
N ILE A 57 11.21 8.78 -8.18
CA ILE A 57 10.99 7.52 -7.48
C ILE A 57 11.57 6.37 -8.34
N PRO A 58 12.40 5.48 -7.77
CA PRO A 58 12.93 4.32 -8.48
C PRO A 58 11.83 3.49 -9.16
N GLN A 59 12.01 3.18 -10.45
CA GLN A 59 11.03 2.47 -11.27
C GLN A 59 10.51 1.19 -10.62
N VAL A 60 11.41 0.41 -9.98
CA VAL A 60 11.05 -0.82 -9.26
C VAL A 60 10.00 -0.59 -8.18
N LEU A 61 10.05 0.54 -7.47
CA LEU A 61 9.09 0.87 -6.42
C LEU A 61 7.74 1.31 -7.02
N ARG A 62 7.76 2.05 -8.15
CA ARG A 62 6.53 2.44 -8.87
C ARG A 62 5.79 1.23 -9.42
N VAL A 63 6.51 0.31 -10.07
CA VAL A 63 5.95 -0.93 -10.61
C VAL A 63 5.38 -1.78 -9.48
N TRP A 64 6.12 -1.93 -8.38
CA TRP A 64 5.61 -2.67 -7.22
C TRP A 64 4.34 -2.04 -6.65
N LEU A 65 4.31 -0.73 -6.44
CA LEU A 65 3.15 -0.02 -5.88
C LEU A 65 1.87 -0.20 -6.73
N ARG A 66 2.01 -0.21 -8.07
CA ARG A 66 0.93 -0.42 -9.03
C ARG A 66 0.54 -1.90 -9.17
N TYR A 67 1.47 -2.74 -9.60
CA TYR A 67 1.17 -4.13 -10.01
C TYR A 67 0.83 -5.03 -8.81
N ARG A 68 1.45 -4.77 -7.65
CA ARG A 68 1.22 -5.58 -6.46
C ARG A 68 -0.09 -5.27 -5.74
N SER A 69 -0.59 -4.05 -5.92
CA SER A 69 -1.90 -3.60 -5.45
C SER A 69 -3.03 -4.48 -5.96
N GLU A 70 -3.11 -4.59 -7.28
CA GLU A 70 -4.30 -5.07 -7.96
C GLU A 70 -4.50 -6.57 -7.73
N LYS A 71 -3.40 -7.33 -7.75
CA LYS A 71 -3.43 -8.79 -7.58
C LYS A 71 -3.68 -9.25 -6.14
N TYR A 72 -3.33 -8.45 -5.12
CA TYR A 72 -3.35 -8.88 -3.70
C TYR A 72 -4.20 -8.02 -2.77
N PHE A 73 -4.48 -6.78 -3.14
CA PHE A 73 -5.21 -5.80 -2.34
C PHE A 73 -6.42 -5.20 -3.08
N GLY A 74 -6.70 -5.63 -4.33
CA GLY A 74 -7.93 -5.24 -5.03
C GLY A 74 -9.18 -5.80 -4.35
N GLU A 75 -10.30 -5.09 -4.51
CA GLU A 75 -11.62 -5.46 -3.96
C GLU A 75 -12.08 -6.86 -4.38
N HIS A 76 -11.51 -7.39 -5.46
CA HIS A 76 -11.79 -8.72 -6.00
C HIS A 76 -11.23 -9.90 -5.20
N ARG A 77 -10.63 -9.69 -4.02
CA ARG A 77 -10.33 -10.79 -3.10
C ARG A 77 -11.44 -10.97 -2.09
N THR A 78 -12.35 -11.89 -2.43
CA THR A 78 -13.20 -12.57 -1.46
C THR A 78 -12.30 -13.18 -0.38
N PRO A 79 -12.46 -12.84 0.91
CA PRO A 79 -11.73 -13.52 1.97
C PRO A 79 -12.06 -15.02 1.93
N PRO A 80 -11.07 -15.93 1.97
CA PRO A 80 -11.37 -17.35 2.11
C PRO A 80 -11.90 -17.62 3.51
N GLY A 81 -13.22 -17.70 3.63
CA GLY A 81 -13.93 -18.46 4.65
C GLY A 81 -14.14 -17.80 6.01
N THR A 82 -15.20 -16.99 6.15
CA THR A 82 -16.00 -17.08 7.38
C THR A 82 -16.90 -18.30 7.27
N LYS A 83 -16.37 -19.51 7.54
CA LYS A 83 -17.19 -20.66 7.94
C LYS A 83 -17.70 -20.41 9.36
N GLY A 84 -18.55 -19.41 9.52
CA GLY A 84 -19.22 -19.08 10.78
C GLY A 84 -20.66 -19.59 10.73
N LYS A 85 -20.85 -20.82 11.23
CA LYS A 85 -22.11 -21.43 11.68
C LYS A 85 -23.24 -21.55 10.65
N SER A 86 -23.39 -22.75 10.09
CA SER A 86 -24.68 -23.22 9.58
C SER A 86 -25.73 -23.13 10.72
N PRO A 87 -26.94 -22.61 10.47
CA PRO A 87 -28.02 -22.71 11.45
C PRO A 87 -28.38 -24.19 11.61
N LYS A 88 -28.33 -24.68 12.84
CA LYS A 88 -28.95 -25.96 13.19
C LYS A 88 -30.45 -25.71 13.18
N LEU A 89 -31.13 -26.13 12.11
CA LEU A 89 -32.59 -26.23 12.12
C LEU A 89 -33.00 -27.52 12.85
N PRO A 90 -34.07 -27.49 13.66
CA PRO A 90 -34.57 -28.65 14.40
C PRO A 90 -35.10 -29.75 13.48
#